data_AF-A0A2V9TRZ4-F1
#
_entry.id   AF-A0A2V9TRZ4-F1
#
_cell.length_a   1.000
_cell.length_b   1.000
_cell.length_c   1.000
_cell.angle_alpha   90.00
_cell.angle_beta   90.00
_cell.angle_gamma   90.00
#
_symmetry.space_group_name_H-M   'P 1'
#
loop_
_entity.id
_entity.type
_entity.pdbx_description
1 polymer ?
#
loop_
_entity_poly.entity_id
_entity_poly.type
_entity_poly.pdbx_seq_one_letter_code
_entity_poly.pdbx_strand_id
1 'polypeptide(L)'
;MEADFAVELGADSETLEFPWAAAADGPRYYDLKRHPELLAQVEEAQRVPQLGEFLRAMNAASSILETAKCDAWESSEISAEEEIFGAACKFGSYVDLLFSAEELRFLFPAHEQLVQRLTQLLKRVPEIPAAAEFLIRRCYFHQGTETREGFYITFYLFGYADDQEHAQDQWTVGLKLVENAIRQISASWKFTR
;
A
#
# COMPACT_ATOMS: atom_id res chain seq x y z
N MET A 1 15.00 -1.20 8.02
CA MET A 1 13.73 -1.90 7.75
C MET A 1 13.96 -2.78 6.54
N GLU A 2 13.46 -4.02 6.55
CA GLU A 2 13.48 -4.85 5.33
C GLU A 2 12.50 -4.27 4.31
N ALA A 3 12.88 -4.26 3.04
CA ALA A 3 12.02 -3.74 1.98
C ALA A 3 12.27 -4.48 0.67
N ASP A 4 11.24 -5.01 0.03
CA ASP A 4 11.38 -5.62 -1.29
C ASP A 4 10.18 -5.35 -2.20
N PHE A 5 10.30 -5.75 -3.46
CA PHE A 5 9.19 -5.68 -4.42
C PHE A 5 9.17 -6.89 -5.34
N ALA A 6 7.97 -7.24 -5.80
CA ALA A 6 7.78 -8.30 -6.79
C ALA A 6 6.73 -7.92 -7.84
N VAL A 7 6.69 -8.71 -8.91
CA VAL A 7 5.74 -8.55 -10.02
C VAL A 7 4.87 -9.80 -10.10
N GLU A 8 3.57 -9.62 -9.84
CA GLU A 8 2.59 -10.71 -9.78
C GLU A 8 1.53 -10.51 -10.86
N LEU A 9 1.86 -10.92 -12.09
CA LEU A 9 1.00 -10.76 -13.27
C LEU A 9 0.56 -12.10 -13.88
N GLY A 10 0.74 -13.20 -13.14
CA GLY A 10 0.30 -14.54 -13.54
C GLY A 10 -1.22 -14.61 -13.69
N ALA A 11 -1.71 -15.62 -14.41
CA ALA A 11 -3.14 -15.79 -14.66
C ALA A 11 -3.97 -15.98 -13.37
N ASP A 12 -3.36 -16.57 -12.35
CA ASP A 12 -3.97 -16.84 -11.04
C ASP A 12 -3.57 -15.81 -9.97
N SER A 13 -2.81 -14.76 -10.34
CA SER A 13 -2.43 -13.69 -9.43
C SER A 13 -3.64 -12.82 -9.07
N GLU A 14 -3.64 -12.25 -7.87
CA GLU A 14 -4.71 -11.36 -7.42
C GLU A 14 -4.85 -10.13 -8.32
N THR A 15 -6.09 -9.78 -8.67
CA THR A 15 -6.42 -8.63 -9.51
C THR A 15 -7.32 -7.65 -8.77
N LEU A 16 -7.34 -6.41 -9.24
CA LEU A 16 -8.25 -5.37 -8.75
C LEU A 16 -9.20 -4.94 -9.87
N GLU A 17 -10.50 -5.02 -9.63
CA GLU A 17 -11.50 -4.30 -10.42
C GLU A 17 -11.58 -2.84 -9.92
N PHE A 18 -11.61 -1.84 -10.80
CA PHE A 18 -11.62 -0.44 -10.38
C PHE A 18 -12.63 0.42 -11.16
N PRO A 19 -13.53 1.16 -10.49
CA PRO A 19 -13.76 1.15 -9.04
C PRO A 19 -14.41 -0.17 -8.58
N TRP A 20 -13.96 -0.72 -7.45
CA TRP A 20 -14.54 -1.93 -6.88
C TRP A 20 -15.74 -1.61 -5.99
N ALA A 21 -16.66 -2.56 -5.92
CA ALA A 21 -17.67 -2.64 -4.87
C ALA A 21 -17.91 -4.12 -4.55
N ALA A 22 -18.07 -4.45 -3.28
CA ALA A 22 -18.59 -5.74 -2.88
C ALA A 22 -20.08 -5.87 -3.30
N ALA A 23 -20.65 -7.05 -3.13
CA ALA A 23 -22.09 -7.26 -3.31
C ALA A 23 -22.92 -6.32 -2.40
N ALA A 24 -24.21 -6.19 -2.70
CA ALA A 24 -25.14 -5.19 -2.14
C ALA A 24 -24.86 -4.79 -0.67
N ASP A 25 -24.70 -3.47 -0.46
CA ASP A 25 -24.39 -2.80 0.81
C ASP A 25 -23.04 -3.16 1.48
N GLY A 26 -22.18 -3.93 0.81
CA GLY A 26 -20.83 -4.23 1.28
C GLY A 26 -19.80 -3.11 1.07
N PRO A 27 -18.55 -3.33 1.50
CA PRO A 27 -17.45 -2.39 1.31
C PRO A 27 -17.28 -2.03 -0.16
N ARG A 28 -16.82 -0.80 -0.42
CA ARG A 28 -16.62 -0.29 -1.78
C ARG A 28 -15.47 0.69 -1.83
N TYR A 29 -15.04 0.98 -3.04
CA TYR A 29 -14.10 2.05 -3.32
C TYR A 29 -14.68 3.41 -2.89
N TYR A 30 -13.86 4.18 -2.18
CA TYR A 30 -14.10 5.59 -1.87
C TYR A 30 -13.01 6.43 -2.54
N ASP A 31 -13.40 7.42 -3.34
CA ASP A 31 -12.46 8.38 -3.96
C ASP A 31 -11.99 9.40 -2.92
N LEU A 32 -11.08 8.96 -2.05
CA LEU A 32 -10.56 9.77 -0.94
C LEU A 32 -9.74 10.97 -1.41
N LYS A 33 -9.22 10.93 -2.65
CA LYS A 33 -8.43 12.04 -3.22
C LYS A 33 -9.34 13.21 -3.61
N ARG A 34 -10.50 12.94 -4.19
CA ARG A 34 -11.50 13.98 -4.53
C ARG A 34 -12.43 14.31 -3.37
N HIS A 35 -12.70 13.34 -2.50
CA HIS A 35 -13.64 13.44 -1.38
C HIS A 35 -13.02 12.96 -0.06
N PRO A 36 -12.10 13.75 0.55
CA PRO A 36 -11.40 13.34 1.78
C PRO A 36 -12.32 13.04 2.96
N GLU A 37 -13.52 13.61 2.98
CA GLU A 37 -14.57 13.35 3.99
C GLU A 37 -15.03 11.88 4.00
N LEU A 38 -14.88 11.17 2.88
CA LEU A 38 -15.24 9.75 2.78
C LEU A 38 -14.29 8.83 3.56
N LEU A 39 -13.16 9.35 4.06
CA LEU A 39 -12.29 8.58 4.96
C LEU A 39 -13.03 8.11 6.22
N ALA A 40 -14.04 8.86 6.67
CA ALA A 40 -14.91 8.48 7.78
C ALA A 40 -15.80 7.25 7.48
N GLN A 41 -15.85 6.79 6.23
CA GLN A 41 -16.58 5.60 5.81
C GLN A 41 -15.69 4.35 5.69
N VAL A 42 -14.37 4.51 5.88
CA VAL A 42 -13.40 3.40 5.87
C VAL A 42 -13.31 2.84 7.29
N GLU A 43 -13.71 1.59 7.49
CA GLU A 43 -13.77 0.95 8.81
C GLU A 43 -12.36 0.78 9.41
N GLU A 44 -11.41 0.37 8.58
CA GLU A 44 -10.03 0.13 8.94
C GLU A 44 -9.35 1.41 9.42
N ALA A 45 -9.66 2.55 8.79
CA ALA A 45 -9.16 3.87 9.19
C ALA A 45 -9.72 4.34 10.54
N GLN A 46 -10.94 3.90 10.89
CA GLN A 46 -11.56 4.18 12.20
C GLN A 46 -11.00 3.28 13.29
N ARG A 47 -10.78 1.99 12.96
CA ARG A 47 -10.21 0.99 13.88
C ARG A 47 -8.73 1.23 14.15
N VAL A 48 -7.97 1.65 13.14
CA VAL A 48 -6.52 1.87 13.21
C VAL A 48 -6.21 3.30 12.75
N PRO A 49 -6.20 4.29 13.66
CA PRO A 49 -6.03 5.71 13.31
C PRO A 49 -4.77 6.02 12.50
N GLN A 50 -3.67 5.32 12.77
CA GLN A 50 -2.39 5.47 12.07
C GLN A 50 -2.51 5.07 10.59
N LEU A 51 -3.31 4.03 10.28
CA LEU A 51 -3.64 3.68 8.90
C LEU A 51 -4.46 4.81 8.27
N GLY A 52 -5.46 5.33 8.98
CA GLY A 52 -6.25 6.47 8.51
C GLY A 52 -5.42 7.72 8.19
N GLU A 53 -4.38 8.01 8.98
CA GLU A 53 -3.42 9.07 8.68
C GLU A 53 -2.63 8.80 7.40
N PHE A 54 -2.15 7.57 7.22
CA PHE A 54 -1.45 7.17 6.01
C PHE A 54 -2.35 7.30 4.77
N LEU A 55 -3.58 6.79 4.82
CA LEU A 55 -4.55 6.93 3.74
C LEU A 55 -4.79 8.41 3.40
N ARG A 56 -4.94 9.27 4.42
CA ARG A 56 -5.08 10.73 4.21
C ARG A 56 -3.86 11.32 3.50
N ALA A 57 -2.64 10.94 3.90
CA ALA A 57 -1.41 11.42 3.29
C ALA A 57 -1.27 10.96 1.84
N MET A 58 -1.59 9.68 1.56
CA MET A 58 -1.54 9.12 0.21
C MET A 58 -2.54 9.77 -0.71
N ASN A 59 -3.73 10.14 -0.24
CA ASN A 59 -4.75 10.79 -1.04
C ASN A 59 -4.63 12.33 -1.05
N ALA A 60 -3.62 12.92 -0.42
CA ALA A 60 -3.40 14.36 -0.48
C ALA A 60 -3.05 14.81 -1.92
N ALA A 61 -3.33 16.08 -2.25
CA ALA A 61 -3.01 16.66 -3.56
C ALA A 61 -1.51 16.63 -3.87
N SER A 62 -0.65 16.62 -2.85
CA SER A 62 0.81 16.54 -2.97
C SER A 62 1.34 15.14 -3.29
N SER A 63 0.51 14.10 -3.15
CA SER A 63 0.88 12.72 -3.43
C SER A 63 0.62 12.38 -4.90
N ILE A 64 1.55 11.66 -5.52
CA ILE A 64 1.37 11.08 -6.87
C ILE A 64 0.49 9.82 -6.87
N LEU A 65 0.11 9.36 -5.68
CA LEU A 65 -0.69 8.16 -5.46
C LEU A 65 -2.09 8.50 -4.93
N GLU A 66 -2.92 7.48 -4.92
CA GLU A 66 -4.21 7.39 -4.23
C GLU A 66 -4.42 5.93 -3.76
N THR A 67 -5.38 5.71 -2.86
CA THR A 67 -5.61 4.39 -2.26
C THR A 67 -6.94 3.78 -2.70
N ALA A 68 -6.98 2.47 -2.93
CA ALA A 68 -8.18 1.77 -3.37
C ALA A 68 -8.80 0.85 -2.31
N LYS A 69 -7.98 0.06 -1.62
CA LYS A 69 -8.35 -0.90 -0.57
C LYS A 69 -7.31 -0.88 0.53
N CYS A 70 -7.68 -1.34 1.70
CA CYS A 70 -6.73 -1.59 2.78
C CYS A 70 -7.31 -2.60 3.78
N ASP A 71 -6.42 -3.22 4.54
CA ASP A 71 -6.74 -3.92 5.79
C ASP A 71 -5.58 -3.81 6.78
N ALA A 72 -5.85 -4.08 8.05
CA ALA A 72 -4.88 -4.18 9.12
C ALA A 72 -5.27 -5.28 10.12
N TRP A 73 -4.32 -6.12 10.52
CA TRP A 73 -4.58 -7.28 11.37
C TRP A 73 -3.42 -7.58 12.30
N GLU A 74 -3.73 -8.26 13.39
CA GLU A 74 -2.76 -8.89 14.29
C GLU A 74 -2.56 -10.35 13.88
N SER A 75 -1.35 -10.87 14.03
CA SER A 75 -1.06 -12.28 13.80
C SER A 75 0.06 -12.79 14.71
N SER A 76 -0.01 -14.06 15.09
CA SER A 76 1.11 -14.80 15.70
C SER A 76 1.76 -15.78 14.73
N GLU A 77 1.34 -15.77 13.46
CA GLU A 77 1.94 -16.59 12.41
C GLU A 77 3.18 -15.88 11.85
N ILE A 78 4.34 -16.49 12.06
CA ILE A 78 5.64 -16.02 11.57
C ILE A 78 6.10 -16.99 10.48
N SER A 79 6.33 -16.49 9.26
CA SER A 79 6.85 -17.29 8.16
C SER A 79 8.35 -17.54 8.32
N ALA A 80 8.90 -18.49 7.56
CA ALA A 80 10.34 -18.79 7.60
C ALA A 80 11.21 -17.58 7.22
N GLU A 81 10.73 -16.74 6.32
CA GLU A 81 11.38 -15.49 5.90
C GLU A 81 11.35 -14.42 7.02
N GLU A 82 10.34 -14.47 7.89
CA GLU A 82 10.13 -13.53 8.99
C GLU A 82 10.85 -13.95 10.29
N GLU A 83 11.31 -15.21 10.39
CA GLU A 83 12.05 -15.72 11.55
C GLU A 83 13.32 -14.89 11.87
N ILE A 84 13.87 -14.19 10.88
CA ILE A 84 15.02 -13.29 11.04
C ILE A 84 14.79 -12.19 12.10
N PHE A 85 13.52 -11.82 12.35
CA PHE A 85 13.16 -10.80 13.33
C PHE A 85 13.11 -11.35 14.77
N GLY A 86 13.13 -12.68 14.95
CA GLY A 86 13.14 -13.31 16.26
C GLY A 86 11.94 -12.98 17.14
N ALA A 87 10.80 -12.66 16.54
CA ALA A 87 9.61 -12.15 17.20
C ALA A 87 8.54 -13.24 17.40
N ALA A 88 7.69 -13.08 18.42
CA ALA A 88 6.57 -13.99 18.68
C ALA A 88 5.29 -13.63 17.89
N CYS A 89 5.16 -12.39 17.44
CA CYS A 89 3.97 -11.92 16.73
C CYS A 89 4.28 -10.75 15.77
N LYS A 90 3.29 -10.41 14.95
CA LYS A 90 3.34 -9.32 13.99
C LYS A 90 2.01 -8.56 13.89
N PHE A 91 2.11 -7.27 13.61
CA PHE A 91 1.00 -6.44 13.16
C PHE A 91 1.18 -6.16 11.67
N GLY A 92 0.20 -6.56 10.87
CA GLY A 92 0.21 -6.45 9.42
C GLY A 92 -0.79 -5.42 8.90
N SER A 93 -0.49 -4.83 7.76
CA SER A 93 -1.47 -4.09 6.96
C SER A 93 -1.17 -4.26 5.48
N TYR A 94 -2.19 -4.09 4.64
CA TYR A 94 -1.98 -3.83 3.22
C TYR A 94 -2.74 -2.57 2.78
N VAL A 95 -2.21 -1.90 1.75
CA VAL A 95 -2.88 -0.80 1.05
C VAL A 95 -2.68 -0.96 -0.46
N ASP A 96 -3.77 -0.94 -1.22
CA ASP A 96 -3.71 -0.89 -2.68
C ASP A 96 -3.51 0.56 -3.14
N LEU A 97 -2.42 0.80 -3.85
CA LEU A 97 -1.95 2.10 -4.33
C LEU A 97 -2.10 2.19 -5.84
N LEU A 98 -2.63 3.32 -6.30
CA LEU A 98 -2.80 3.67 -7.71
C LEU A 98 -2.10 4.99 -8.00
N PHE A 99 -1.55 5.17 -9.20
CA PHE A 99 -1.13 6.50 -9.63
C PHE A 99 -2.33 7.43 -9.78
N SER A 100 -2.23 8.65 -9.24
CA SER A 100 -3.26 9.67 -9.45
C SER A 100 -3.35 10.15 -10.90
N ALA A 101 -2.22 10.18 -11.61
CA ALA A 101 -2.18 10.43 -13.04
C ALA A 101 -2.63 9.17 -13.79
N GLU A 102 -3.80 9.23 -14.43
CA GLU A 102 -4.46 8.10 -15.06
C GLU A 102 -3.57 7.43 -16.14
N GLU A 103 -2.84 8.21 -16.91
CA GLU A 103 -1.95 7.70 -17.96
C GLU A 103 -0.83 6.81 -17.40
N LEU A 104 -0.41 7.02 -16.15
CA LEU A 104 0.64 6.21 -15.52
C LEU A 104 0.13 4.85 -15.08
N ARG A 105 -1.18 4.71 -14.78
CA ARG A 105 -1.81 3.43 -14.40
C ARG A 105 -1.66 2.35 -15.45
N PHE A 106 -1.40 2.73 -16.70
CA PHE A 106 -1.25 1.82 -17.83
C PHE A 106 0.20 1.63 -18.27
N LEU A 107 1.16 2.15 -17.52
CA LEU A 107 2.59 2.06 -17.84
C LEU A 107 3.30 1.22 -16.79
N PHE A 108 3.57 -0.05 -17.12
CA PHE A 108 4.35 -0.94 -16.26
C PHE A 108 5.70 -0.32 -15.81
N PRO A 109 6.50 0.32 -16.70
CA PRO A 109 7.78 0.91 -16.27
C PRO A 109 7.62 2.02 -15.23
N ALA A 110 6.48 2.71 -15.17
CA ALA A 110 6.23 3.71 -14.14
C ALA A 110 6.06 3.07 -12.75
N HIS A 111 5.36 1.94 -12.68
CA HIS A 111 5.17 1.18 -11.44
C HIS A 111 6.48 0.57 -10.97
N GLU A 112 7.23 -0.04 -11.90
CA GLU A 112 8.54 -0.61 -11.63
C GLU A 112 9.52 0.45 -11.10
N GLN A 113 9.60 1.61 -11.76
CA GLN A 113 10.46 2.70 -11.31
C GLN A 113 10.04 3.20 -9.91
N LEU A 114 8.74 3.25 -9.61
CA LEU A 114 8.25 3.67 -8.30
C LEU A 114 8.67 2.71 -7.20
N VAL A 115 8.39 1.40 -7.35
CA VAL A 115 8.72 0.40 -6.31
C VAL A 115 10.23 0.24 -6.13
N GLN A 116 11.01 0.35 -7.21
CA GLN A 116 12.48 0.37 -7.12
C GLN A 116 12.98 1.59 -6.32
N ARG A 117 12.42 2.78 -6.55
CA ARG A 117 12.81 3.97 -5.77
C ARG A 117 12.38 3.88 -4.31
N LEU A 118 11.19 3.33 -4.04
CA LEU A 118 10.70 3.12 -2.68
C LEU A 118 11.61 2.17 -1.90
N THR A 119 11.86 0.98 -2.44
CA THR A 119 12.74 -0.01 -1.81
C THR A 119 14.15 0.52 -1.62
N GLN A 120 14.73 1.25 -2.59
CA GLN A 120 16.05 1.88 -2.43
C GLN A 120 16.12 2.91 -1.31
N LEU A 121 15.05 3.69 -1.07
CA LEU A 121 15.00 4.65 0.03
C LEU A 121 14.82 3.93 1.37
N LEU A 122 13.93 2.93 1.42
CA LEU A 122 13.61 2.21 2.65
C LEU A 122 14.78 1.34 3.12
N LYS A 123 15.56 0.74 2.21
CA LYS A 123 16.81 0.02 2.56
C LYS A 123 17.89 0.90 3.20
N ARG A 124 17.76 2.24 3.17
CA ARG A 124 18.70 3.19 3.80
C ARG A 124 18.28 3.64 5.18
N VAL A 125 17.06 3.32 5.60
CA VAL A 125 16.60 3.66 6.96
C VAL A 125 17.29 2.73 7.97
N PRO A 126 17.42 3.14 9.24
CA PRO A 126 17.94 2.25 10.28
C PRO A 126 17.22 0.89 10.29
N GLU A 127 17.95 -0.14 10.69
CA GLU A 127 17.36 -1.44 10.98
C GLU A 127 16.32 -1.28 12.09
N ILE A 128 15.11 -1.74 11.78
CA ILE A 128 13.96 -1.77 12.68
C ILE A 128 13.25 -3.11 12.42
N PRO A 129 12.56 -3.69 13.41
CA PRO A 129 11.82 -4.94 13.25
C PRO A 129 10.51 -4.69 12.49
N ALA A 130 10.65 -4.32 11.22
CA ALA A 130 9.56 -4.14 10.28
C ALA A 130 10.00 -4.52 8.86
N ALA A 131 9.04 -4.94 8.05
CA ALA A 131 9.24 -5.33 6.66
C ALA A 131 8.16 -4.71 5.76
N ALA A 132 8.57 -4.11 4.65
CA ALA A 132 7.68 -3.56 3.64
C ALA A 132 7.81 -4.34 2.32
N GLU A 133 6.69 -4.68 1.70
CA GLU A 133 6.68 -5.34 0.40
C GLU A 133 5.76 -4.60 -0.58
N PHE A 134 6.22 -4.43 -1.81
CA PHE A 134 5.46 -3.76 -2.87
C PHE A 134 5.23 -4.71 -4.04
N LEU A 135 3.98 -5.11 -4.26
CA LEU A 135 3.61 -6.06 -5.31
C LEU A 135 2.93 -5.33 -6.46
N ILE A 136 3.54 -5.37 -7.65
CA ILE A 136 2.92 -4.84 -8.86
C ILE A 136 1.95 -5.90 -9.40
N ARG A 137 0.66 -5.54 -9.46
CA ARG A 137 -0.43 -6.45 -9.81
C ARG A 137 -1.33 -5.86 -10.90
N ARG A 138 -2.16 -6.71 -11.50
CA ARG A 138 -3.06 -6.36 -12.62
C ARG A 138 -4.32 -5.68 -12.12
N CYS A 139 -4.64 -4.51 -12.67
CA CYS A 139 -5.88 -3.80 -12.41
C CYS A 139 -6.74 -3.71 -13.68
N TYR A 140 -8.05 -3.92 -13.54
CA TYR A 140 -9.06 -3.76 -14.57
C TYR A 140 -9.83 -2.46 -14.30
N PHE A 141 -9.54 -1.43 -15.09
CA PHE A 141 -10.19 -0.12 -14.98
C PHE A 141 -11.46 -0.09 -15.83
N HIS A 142 -12.61 0.15 -15.20
CA HIS A 142 -13.90 0.24 -15.87
C HIS A 142 -14.29 1.68 -16.14
N GLN A 143 -14.63 1.98 -17.39
CA GLN A 143 -15.21 3.25 -17.83
C GLN A 143 -16.45 2.96 -18.69
N GLY A 144 -17.63 3.09 -18.08
CA GLY A 144 -18.88 2.71 -18.73
C GLY A 144 -18.91 1.22 -19.05
N THR A 145 -18.93 0.86 -20.34
CA THR A 145 -18.90 -0.53 -20.81
C THR A 145 -17.50 -1.01 -21.18
N GLU A 146 -16.50 -0.13 -21.14
CA GLU A 146 -15.12 -0.47 -21.49
C GLU A 146 -14.34 -0.89 -20.25
N THR A 147 -13.58 -1.96 -20.38
CA THR A 147 -12.59 -2.39 -19.39
C THR A 147 -11.20 -2.27 -20.02
N ARG A 148 -10.32 -1.54 -19.35
CA ARG A 148 -8.92 -1.38 -19.75
C ARG A 148 -8.01 -1.96 -18.68
N GLU A 149 -7.11 -2.83 -19.12
CA GLU A 149 -6.08 -3.37 -18.24
C GLU A 149 -4.97 -2.35 -17.97
N GLY A 150 -4.57 -2.26 -16.72
CA GLY A 150 -3.39 -1.56 -16.24
C GLY A 150 -2.84 -2.22 -14.98
N PHE A 151 -2.24 -1.41 -14.11
CA PHE A 151 -1.52 -1.89 -12.94
C PHE A 151 -1.89 -1.10 -11.69
N TYR A 152 -1.68 -1.74 -10.55
CA TYR A 152 -1.72 -1.15 -9.22
C TYR A 152 -0.59 -1.77 -8.38
N ILE A 153 -0.34 -1.20 -7.21
CA ILE A 153 0.64 -1.74 -6.26
C ILE A 153 -0.08 -2.13 -4.99
N THR A 154 -0.04 -3.38 -4.57
CA THR A 154 -0.37 -3.75 -3.19
C THR A 154 0.87 -3.53 -2.33
N PHE A 155 0.77 -2.64 -1.36
CA PHE A 155 1.80 -2.37 -0.37
C PHE A 155 1.48 -3.10 0.92
N TYR A 156 2.30 -4.09 1.30
CA TYR A 156 2.25 -4.75 2.60
C TYR A 156 3.26 -4.13 3.56
N LEU A 157 2.88 -4.05 4.83
CA LEU A 157 3.76 -3.65 5.92
C LEU A 157 3.51 -4.51 7.14
N PHE A 158 4.59 -4.98 7.74
CA PHE A 158 4.57 -5.75 8.97
C PHE A 158 5.51 -5.10 10.00
N GLY A 159 5.06 -5.00 11.24
CA GLY A 159 5.89 -4.73 12.41
C GLY A 159 5.95 -5.97 13.30
N TYR A 160 7.11 -6.26 13.86
CA TYR A 160 7.39 -7.50 14.59
C TYR A 160 7.81 -7.21 16.03
N ALA A 161 7.29 -7.98 16.99
CA ALA A 161 7.72 -7.93 18.40
C ALA A 161 7.28 -9.20 19.17
N ASP A 162 7.63 -9.26 20.45
CA ASP A 162 7.23 -10.34 21.36
C ASP A 162 5.80 -10.19 21.89
N ASP A 163 5.17 -9.04 21.70
CA ASP A 163 3.77 -8.77 22.03
C ASP A 163 3.11 -7.82 21.02
N GLN A 164 1.77 -7.86 20.97
CA GLN A 164 0.99 -7.20 19.93
C GLN A 164 1.08 -5.66 19.98
N GLU A 165 1.18 -5.07 21.17
CA GLU A 165 1.28 -3.62 21.35
C GLU A 165 2.59 -3.11 20.73
N HIS A 166 3.71 -3.74 21.08
CA HIS A 166 4.99 -3.37 20.50
C HIS A 166 5.07 -3.70 18.99
N ALA A 167 4.44 -4.79 18.51
CA ALA A 167 4.39 -5.10 17.09
C ALA A 167 3.67 -3.99 16.30
N GLN A 168 2.57 -3.47 16.85
CA GLN A 168 1.85 -2.33 16.29
C GLN A 168 2.66 -1.02 16.34
N ASP A 169 3.45 -0.79 17.39
CA ASP A 169 4.37 0.35 17.46
C ASP A 169 5.43 0.30 16.35
N GLN A 170 6.03 -0.88 16.12
CA GLN A 170 7.02 -1.07 15.07
C GLN A 170 6.42 -0.89 13.68
N TRP A 171 5.20 -1.41 13.48
CA TRP A 171 4.42 -1.18 12.27
C TRP A 171 4.14 0.32 12.07
N THR A 172 3.77 1.05 13.12
CA THR A 172 3.51 2.49 13.05
C THR A 172 4.74 3.28 12.61
N VAL A 173 5.92 2.94 13.15
CA VAL A 173 7.20 3.54 12.73
C VAL A 173 7.48 3.22 11.26
N GLY A 174 7.31 1.96 10.84
CA GLY A 174 7.45 1.54 9.45
C GLY A 174 6.53 2.33 8.51
N LEU A 175 5.27 2.52 8.89
CA LEU A 175 4.27 3.21 8.09
C LEU A 175 4.66 4.67 7.84
N LYS A 176 5.19 5.35 8.86
CA LYS A 176 5.71 6.72 8.72
C LYS A 176 6.96 6.80 7.84
N LEU A 177 7.84 5.79 7.88
CA LEU A 177 8.99 5.73 6.97
C LEU A 177 8.54 5.59 5.51
N VAL A 178 7.54 4.74 5.24
CA VAL A 178 6.96 4.58 3.90
C VAL A 178 6.25 5.85 3.45
N GLU A 179 5.43 6.47 4.31
CA GLU A 179 4.78 7.76 4.04
C GLU A 179 5.81 8.83 3.63
N ASN A 180 6.92 8.92 4.36
CA ASN A 180 8.00 9.86 4.08
C ASN A 180 8.71 9.58 2.75
N ALA A 181 8.97 8.31 2.44
CA ALA A 181 9.58 7.91 1.18
C ALA A 181 8.68 8.26 -0.01
N ILE A 182 7.39 7.96 0.07
CA ILE A 182 6.39 8.32 -0.96
C ILE A 182 6.32 9.83 -1.14
N ARG A 183 6.31 10.60 -0.04
CA ARG A 183 6.31 12.07 -0.09
C ARG A 183 7.56 12.63 -0.78
N GLN A 184 8.74 12.11 -0.47
CA GLN A 184 9.99 12.51 -1.12
C GLN A 184 9.99 12.20 -2.63
N ILE A 185 9.49 11.01 -2.99
CA ILE A 185 9.36 10.61 -4.39
C ILE A 185 8.34 11.50 -5.10
N SER A 186 7.19 11.75 -4.49
CA SER A 186 6.13 12.61 -5.05
C SER A 186 6.65 14.01 -5.39
N ALA A 187 7.41 14.63 -4.48
CA ALA A 187 8.00 15.95 -4.68
C ALA A 187 9.03 16.01 -5.83
N SER A 188 9.57 14.87 -6.25
CA SER A 188 10.61 14.78 -7.29
C SER A 188 10.17 13.90 -8.47
N TRP A 189 8.90 13.53 -8.56
CA TRP A 189 8.43 12.57 -9.54
C TRP A 189 8.51 13.15 -10.95
N LYS A 190 9.31 12.50 -11.78
CA LYS A 190 9.43 12.75 -13.21
C LYS A 190 9.53 11.39 -13.88
N PHE A 191 8.47 11.00 -14.57
CA PHE A 191 8.49 9.82 -15.41
C PHE A 191 8.95 10.23 -16.80
N THR A 192 10.11 9.74 -17.22
CA THR A 192 10.62 9.93 -18.59
C THR A 192 10.55 8.57 -19.27
N ARG A 193 9.80 8.49 -20.37
CA ARG A 193 9.65 7.28 -21.19
C ARG A 193 10.95 6.87 -21.86
#